data_AF-A0A370F3B3-F1
#
_entry.id   AF-A0A370F3B3-F1
#
_cell.length_a   1.000
_cell.length_b   1.000
_cell.length_c   1.000
_cell.angle_alpha   90.00
_cell.angle_beta   90.00
_cell.angle_gamma   90.00
#
_symmetry.space_group_name_H-M   'P 1'
#
loop_
_entity.id
_entity.type
_entity.pdbx_description
1 polymer ?
#
loop_
_entity_poly.entity_id
_entity_poly.type
_entity_poly.pdbx_seq_one_letter_code
_entity_poly.pdbx_strand_id
1 'polypeptide(L)'
;MVPHRLASPPVSEPSHQDESPDSPSSPAGGAQDGQAPAGLDRRDWIAGLERGVGIIEAFDDAHPRMTASEAGQRTGLTRTAARRYLLTLQHMGYVASDGKLFWLTPRVLRLGQSYLDSARLPRIAQPFLQRVAVGTHETAYLSVLDGDDVVYIARNGPQRQMSTGYVLGARVPAQVTAAGLLMLALLPEAASAAWWAARKLQVFTSFTLADPADLRREMARVKAQDWALSEQQLDLNSRGIAVPLRDRRGDVHGALNITMPMGQESTEAAVVRVLPVLREAAQAMRNLI
;
A
#
# COMPACT_ATOMS: atom_id res chain seq x y z
N MET A 1 71.13 -14.99 51.91
CA MET A 1 70.69 -14.15 53.06
C MET A 1 69.30 -13.65 52.72
N VAL A 2 68.18 -14.31 53.09
CA VAL A 2 67.60 -14.58 54.43
C VAL A 2 67.29 -13.25 55.17
N PRO A 3 66.18 -13.08 55.92
CA PRO A 3 64.75 -12.98 55.56
C PRO A 3 64.08 -11.81 56.40
N HIS A 4 62.75 -11.66 56.43
CA HIS A 4 61.92 -11.21 57.60
C HIS A 4 60.46 -10.96 57.13
N ARG A 5 59.46 -11.81 57.48
CA ARG A 5 58.60 -11.93 58.70
C ARG A 5 57.50 -10.86 58.87
N LEU A 6 56.23 -11.36 58.87
CA LEU A 6 55.05 -11.07 59.74
C LEU A 6 54.43 -9.65 59.72
N ALA A 7 53.12 -9.36 59.86
CA ALA A 7 51.85 -10.10 60.00
C ALA A 7 50.62 -9.14 59.85
N SER A 8 49.48 -9.65 59.30
CA SER A 8 48.00 -9.45 59.52
C SER A 8 47.34 -8.04 59.69
N PRO A 9 45.98 -7.83 59.58
CA PRO A 9 44.81 -8.74 59.43
C PRO A 9 43.77 -8.29 58.31
N PRO A 10 42.52 -8.82 58.21
CA PRO A 10 41.66 -8.73 57.01
C PRO A 10 40.61 -7.60 57.06
N VAL A 11 40.16 -7.12 55.88
CA VAL A 11 38.96 -6.29 55.72
C VAL A 11 38.21 -6.68 54.44
N SER A 12 36.89 -6.70 54.60
CA SER A 12 35.80 -7.16 53.74
C SER A 12 35.63 -6.46 52.39
N GLU A 13 34.85 -7.13 51.53
CA GLU A 13 34.39 -6.81 50.16
C GLU A 13 34.20 -5.33 49.80
N PRO A 14 34.38 -5.03 48.50
CA PRO A 14 33.22 -4.55 47.76
C PRO A 14 33.00 -5.29 46.43
N SER A 15 31.73 -5.59 46.18
CA SER A 15 31.14 -6.08 44.94
C SER A 15 31.28 -5.06 43.79
N HIS A 16 32.13 -5.38 42.81
CA HIS A 16 32.04 -4.90 41.43
C HIS A 16 30.97 -5.74 40.70
N GLN A 17 29.90 -5.16 40.11
CA GLN A 17 29.88 -4.54 38.77
C GLN A 17 30.66 -5.37 37.74
N ASP A 18 30.21 -5.63 36.53
CA ASP A 18 29.01 -5.41 35.73
C ASP A 18 29.46 -6.02 34.39
N GLU A 19 28.77 -7.03 33.84
CA GLU A 19 28.79 -7.37 32.40
C GLU A 19 28.00 -8.66 32.17
N SER A 20 26.79 -8.49 31.65
CA SER A 20 26.03 -9.51 30.94
C SER A 20 26.27 -9.35 29.44
N PRO A 21 26.32 -10.44 28.66
CA PRO A 21 25.81 -10.37 27.30
C PRO A 21 24.79 -11.47 26.97
N ASP A 22 23.97 -11.11 25.99
CA ASP A 22 23.10 -11.93 25.13
C ASP A 22 21.74 -12.40 25.64
N SER A 23 20.75 -11.53 25.39
CA SER A 23 19.36 -11.90 25.12
C SER A 23 19.17 -12.23 23.63
N PRO A 24 18.47 -13.32 23.26
CA PRO A 24 17.99 -13.47 21.90
C PRO A 24 16.51 -13.08 21.74
N SER A 25 16.27 -12.37 20.65
CA SER A 25 15.12 -12.43 19.73
C SER A 25 13.77 -11.84 20.15
N SER A 26 13.49 -10.69 19.53
CA SER A 26 12.21 -10.03 19.35
C SER A 26 11.12 -10.92 18.73
N PRO A 27 9.83 -10.74 19.07
CA PRO A 27 8.75 -11.43 18.39
C PRO A 27 8.49 -10.83 17.01
N ALA A 28 8.29 -11.72 16.04
CA ALA A 28 7.91 -11.42 14.67
C ALA A 28 6.52 -10.75 14.63
N GLY A 29 6.47 -9.50 14.17
CA GLY A 29 5.22 -8.83 13.82
C GLY A 29 4.69 -9.37 12.49
N GLY A 30 3.74 -10.31 12.59
CA GLY A 30 2.91 -10.72 11.46
C GLY A 30 2.05 -9.55 11.00
N ALA A 31 2.02 -9.31 9.70
CA ALA A 31 1.03 -8.45 9.07
C ALA A 31 -0.35 -9.07 9.35
N GLN A 32 -1.11 -8.45 10.24
CA GLN A 32 -2.51 -8.78 10.43
C GLN A 32 -3.30 -8.13 9.30
N ASP A 33 -4.07 -8.97 8.63
CA ASP A 33 -4.95 -8.69 7.51
C ASP A 33 -5.83 -7.46 7.73
N GLY A 34 -6.15 -6.77 6.64
CA GLY A 34 -7.02 -5.59 6.56
C GLY A 34 -8.49 -5.82 6.91
N GLN A 35 -8.78 -6.62 7.93
CA GLN A 35 -10.07 -6.62 8.60
C GLN A 35 -10.07 -5.41 9.53
N ALA A 36 -10.92 -4.41 9.26
CA ALA A 36 -11.14 -3.31 10.19
C ALA A 36 -11.42 -3.91 11.59
N PRO A 37 -10.70 -3.48 12.65
CA PRO A 37 -10.89 -4.05 13.98
C PRO A 37 -12.36 -3.90 14.39
N ALA A 38 -12.90 -4.92 15.06
CA ALA A 38 -14.23 -4.87 15.66
C ALA A 38 -14.42 -3.52 16.39
N GLY A 39 -15.57 -2.86 16.17
CA GLY A 39 -15.78 -1.45 16.45
C GLY A 39 -15.14 -0.96 17.76
N LEU A 40 -14.25 0.02 17.66
CA LEU A 40 -13.50 0.62 18.76
C LEU A 40 -14.45 1.12 19.86
N ASP A 41 -14.18 0.79 21.13
CA ASP A 41 -14.96 1.35 22.25
C ASP A 41 -14.84 2.88 22.23
N ARG A 42 -15.95 3.56 22.51
CA ARG A 42 -16.02 5.03 22.58
C ARG A 42 -15.01 5.61 23.56
N ARG A 43 -14.61 4.88 24.61
CA ARG A 43 -13.60 5.34 25.59
C ARG A 43 -12.19 5.40 25.00
N ASP A 44 -11.87 4.52 24.05
CA ASP A 44 -10.56 4.46 23.40
C ASP A 44 -10.50 5.35 22.15
N TRP A 45 -11.66 5.86 21.70
CA TRP A 45 -11.77 6.69 20.51
C TRP A 45 -11.35 8.14 20.76
N ILE A 46 -10.21 8.52 20.19
CA ILE A 46 -9.74 9.90 20.18
C ILE A 46 -10.33 10.63 18.97
N ALA A 47 -11.51 11.21 19.15
CA ALA A 47 -12.22 11.94 18.09
C ALA A 47 -11.35 13.03 17.44
N GLY A 48 -10.49 13.72 18.21
CA GLY A 48 -9.58 14.74 17.68
C GLY A 48 -8.60 14.21 16.63
N LEU A 49 -8.14 12.97 16.78
CA LEU A 49 -7.23 12.33 15.82
C LEU A 49 -7.97 12.00 14.53
N GLU A 50 -9.13 11.33 14.62
CA GLU A 50 -9.99 11.00 13.47
C GLU A 50 -10.28 12.25 12.63
N ARG A 51 -10.71 13.34 13.27
CA ARG A 51 -11.04 14.59 12.57
C ARG A 51 -9.83 15.30 11.98
N GLY A 52 -8.68 15.21 12.65
CA GLY A 52 -7.42 15.73 12.12
C GLY A 52 -7.00 15.01 10.83
N VAL A 53 -7.04 13.67 10.83
CA VAL A 53 -6.73 12.85 9.65
C VAL A 53 -7.75 13.11 8.54
N GLY A 54 -9.05 13.10 8.85
CA GLY A 54 -10.11 13.35 7.87
C GLY A 54 -10.01 14.72 7.19
N ILE A 55 -9.48 15.75 7.85
CA ILE A 55 -9.20 17.04 7.19
C ILE A 55 -8.05 16.95 6.20
N ILE A 56 -6.99 16.19 6.49
CA ILE A 56 -5.89 15.98 5.54
C ILE A 56 -6.42 15.25 4.29
N GLU A 57 -7.24 14.23 4.49
CA GLU A 57 -7.83 13.42 3.41
C GLU A 57 -8.91 14.17 2.60
N ALA A 58 -9.40 15.31 3.09
CA ALA A 58 -10.40 16.10 2.38
C ALA A 58 -9.83 16.94 1.22
N PHE A 59 -8.51 17.10 1.11
CA PHE A 59 -7.88 17.78 -0.03
C PHE A 59 -7.70 16.82 -1.21
N ASP A 60 -8.06 17.27 -2.41
CA ASP A 60 -7.94 16.48 -3.65
C ASP A 60 -7.64 17.38 -4.86
N ASP A 61 -7.60 16.80 -6.06
CA ASP A 61 -7.33 17.51 -7.31
C ASP A 61 -8.37 18.59 -7.63
N ALA A 62 -9.65 18.35 -7.28
CA ALA A 62 -10.71 19.35 -7.46
C ALA A 62 -10.69 20.44 -6.37
N HIS A 63 -10.11 20.15 -5.21
CA HIS A 63 -10.07 21.03 -4.03
C HIS A 63 -8.66 21.12 -3.44
N PRO A 64 -7.67 21.59 -4.23
CA PRO A 64 -6.27 21.67 -3.77
C PRO A 64 -6.09 22.76 -2.70
N ARG A 65 -7.03 23.72 -2.64
CA ARG A 65 -7.13 24.75 -1.61
C ARG A 65 -8.56 24.86 -1.12
N MET A 66 -8.74 24.99 0.18
CA MET A 66 -10.06 25.08 0.81
C MET A 66 -10.11 26.14 1.90
N THR A 67 -11.25 26.80 2.03
CA THR A 67 -11.61 27.55 3.23
C THR A 67 -11.97 26.60 4.38
N ALA A 68 -11.98 27.11 5.62
CA ALA A 68 -12.46 26.33 6.77
C ALA A 68 -13.94 25.90 6.67
N SER A 69 -14.74 26.61 5.86
CA SER A 69 -16.14 26.23 5.65
C SER A 69 -16.27 25.03 4.73
N GLU A 70 -15.55 25.03 3.60
CA GLU A 70 -15.52 23.91 2.65
C GLU A 70 -14.93 22.66 3.30
N ALA A 71 -13.80 22.80 4.02
CA ALA A 71 -13.22 21.70 4.77
C ALA A 71 -14.20 21.13 5.82
N GLY A 72 -14.96 22.01 6.50
CA GLY A 72 -15.99 21.58 7.46
C GLY A 72 -17.11 20.80 6.79
N GLN A 73 -17.65 21.30 5.68
CA GLN A 73 -18.71 20.61 4.91
C GLN A 73 -18.26 19.23 4.45
N ARG A 74 -17.02 19.11 3.92
CA ARG A 74 -16.49 17.85 3.41
C ARG A 74 -16.20 16.80 4.49
N THR A 75 -15.94 17.23 5.73
CA THR A 75 -15.57 16.34 6.85
C THR A 75 -16.70 16.17 7.88
N GLY A 76 -17.88 16.74 7.61
CA GLY A 76 -19.00 16.73 8.55
C GLY A 76 -18.74 17.53 9.84
N LEU A 77 -17.89 18.56 9.76
CA LEU A 77 -17.51 19.43 10.88
C LEU A 77 -18.14 20.82 10.72
N THR A 78 -18.37 21.50 11.86
CA THR A 78 -18.68 22.93 11.83
C THR A 78 -17.47 23.72 11.33
N ARG A 79 -17.71 24.89 10.71
CA ARG A 79 -16.64 25.81 10.27
C ARG A 79 -15.65 26.12 11.40
N THR A 80 -16.15 26.33 12.62
CA THR A 80 -15.30 26.63 13.79
C THR A 80 -14.41 25.45 14.17
N ALA A 81 -14.95 24.22 14.17
CA ALA A 81 -14.18 23.02 14.46
C ALA A 81 -13.11 22.77 13.38
N ALA A 82 -13.50 22.80 12.10
CA ALA A 82 -12.58 22.63 10.98
C ALA A 82 -11.45 23.65 11.01
N ARG A 83 -11.76 24.93 11.30
CA ARG A 83 -10.74 25.97 11.45
C ARG A 83 -9.72 25.64 12.54
N ARG A 84 -10.15 25.12 13.70
CA ARG A 84 -9.23 24.77 14.79
C ARG A 84 -8.26 23.67 14.37
N TYR A 85 -8.75 22.61 13.73
CA TYR A 85 -7.90 21.54 13.20
C TYR A 85 -6.94 22.05 12.12
N LEU A 86 -7.42 22.88 11.18
CA LEU A 86 -6.57 23.47 10.14
C LEU A 86 -5.44 24.32 10.73
N LEU A 87 -5.72 25.11 11.77
CA LEU A 87 -4.70 25.89 12.48
C LEU A 87 -3.70 24.99 13.22
N THR A 88 -4.15 23.90 13.84
CA THR A 88 -3.26 22.92 14.46
C THR A 88 -2.38 22.22 13.42
N LEU A 89 -2.95 21.78 12.30
CA LEU A 89 -2.21 21.21 11.18
C LEU A 89 -1.21 22.20 10.58
N GLN A 90 -1.58 23.48 10.53
CA GLN A 90 -0.69 24.57 10.11
C GLN A 90 0.48 24.76 11.08
N HIS A 91 0.21 24.76 12.39
CA HIS A 91 1.25 24.82 13.40
C HIS A 91 2.23 23.63 13.32
N MET A 92 1.71 22.43 13.04
CA MET A 92 2.54 21.24 12.78
C MET A 92 3.23 21.26 11.41
N GLY A 93 2.92 22.24 10.55
CA GLY A 93 3.51 22.43 9.23
C GLY A 93 2.98 21.49 8.14
N TYR A 94 1.88 20.75 8.39
CA TYR A 94 1.22 19.91 7.37
C TYR A 94 0.34 20.72 6.43
N VAL A 95 -0.14 21.88 6.88
CA VAL A 95 -0.98 22.79 6.12
C VAL A 95 -0.32 24.17 6.08
N ALA A 96 -0.50 24.90 4.99
CA ALA A 96 -0.17 26.32 4.89
C ALA A 96 -1.46 27.12 4.60
N SER A 97 -1.40 28.44 4.84
CA SER A 97 -2.54 29.32 4.65
C SER A 97 -2.12 30.74 4.29
N ASP A 98 -2.95 31.42 3.50
CA ASP A 98 -2.88 32.87 3.25
C ASP A 98 -3.79 33.68 4.21
N GLY A 99 -4.35 33.02 5.22
CA GLY A 99 -5.32 33.58 6.16
C GLY A 99 -6.78 33.24 5.85
N LYS A 100 -7.10 32.95 4.58
CA LYS A 100 -8.45 32.57 4.12
C LYS A 100 -8.52 31.13 3.63
N LEU A 101 -7.63 30.77 2.72
CA LEU A 101 -7.50 29.45 2.13
C LEU A 101 -6.39 28.66 2.84
N PHE A 102 -6.57 27.34 2.87
CA PHE A 102 -5.64 26.37 3.40
C PHE A 102 -5.26 25.38 2.30
N TRP A 103 -4.03 24.87 2.33
CA TRP A 103 -3.56 23.83 1.41
C TRP A 103 -2.50 22.93 2.07
N LEU A 104 -2.37 21.69 1.60
CA LEU A 104 -1.36 20.77 2.11
C LEU A 104 0.04 21.24 1.72
N THR A 105 1.00 21.00 2.62
CA THR A 105 2.43 21.16 2.33
C THR A 105 3.04 19.80 2.02
N PRO A 106 4.23 19.74 1.38
CA PRO A 106 4.93 18.47 1.16
C PRO A 106 5.20 17.65 2.43
N ARG A 107 5.08 18.23 3.63
CA ARG A 107 5.25 17.53 4.90
C ARG A 107 4.29 16.34 5.06
N VAL A 108 3.11 16.38 4.43
CA VAL A 108 2.15 15.25 4.44
C VAL A 108 2.75 13.97 3.84
N LEU A 109 3.67 14.09 2.88
CA LEU A 109 4.33 12.94 2.26
C LEU A 109 5.16 12.13 3.26
N ARG A 110 5.56 12.72 4.40
CA ARG A 110 6.26 11.99 5.47
C ARG A 110 5.40 10.91 6.10
N LEU A 111 4.07 11.05 6.08
CA LEU A 111 3.15 10.03 6.57
C LEU A 111 3.22 8.79 5.67
N GLY A 112 3.12 8.96 4.35
CA GLY A 112 3.27 7.87 3.38
C GLY A 112 4.67 7.27 3.38
N GLN A 113 5.72 8.10 3.50
CA GLN A 113 7.10 7.61 3.61
C GLN A 113 7.28 6.72 4.85
N SER A 114 6.65 7.05 5.98
CA SER A 114 6.72 6.22 7.19
C SER A 114 6.13 4.82 6.97
N TYR A 115 5.08 4.69 6.16
CA TYR A 115 4.57 3.38 5.74
C TYR A 115 5.59 2.65 4.87
N LEU A 116 6.13 3.29 3.82
CA LEU A 116 7.13 2.67 2.94
C LEU A 116 8.41 2.25 3.68
N ASP A 117 8.82 3.03 4.69
CA ASP A 117 10.00 2.75 5.50
C ASP A 117 9.76 1.69 6.59
N SER A 118 8.52 1.45 7.00
CA SER A 118 8.20 0.42 7.99
C SER A 118 7.72 -0.88 7.37
N ALA A 119 7.12 -0.82 6.17
CA ALA A 119 6.58 -1.97 5.46
C ALA A 119 7.71 -2.87 4.93
N ARG A 120 7.72 -4.13 5.40
CA ARG A 120 8.68 -5.14 4.94
C ARG A 120 8.48 -5.52 3.48
N LEU A 121 7.22 -5.61 3.03
CA LEU A 121 6.87 -6.16 1.73
C LEU A 121 7.41 -5.35 0.53
N PRO A 122 7.26 -4.01 0.45
CA PRO A 122 7.88 -3.21 -0.60
C PRO A 122 9.40 -3.43 -0.73
N ARG A 123 10.10 -3.50 0.40
CA ARG A 123 11.57 -3.69 0.45
C ARG A 123 11.98 -5.06 -0.07
N ILE A 124 11.26 -6.11 0.33
CA ILE A 124 11.49 -7.47 -0.16
C ILE A 124 11.24 -7.55 -1.67
N ALA A 125 10.21 -6.88 -2.17
CA ALA A 125 9.81 -6.94 -3.57
C ALA A 125 10.74 -6.20 -4.53
N GLN A 126 11.41 -5.12 -4.08
CA GLN A 126 12.20 -4.25 -4.96
C GLN A 126 13.21 -4.98 -5.88
N PRO A 127 14.07 -5.91 -5.41
CA PRO A 127 14.99 -6.62 -6.30
C PRO A 127 14.28 -7.53 -7.31
N PHE A 128 13.09 -8.05 -6.98
CA PHE A 128 12.29 -8.87 -7.89
C PHE A 128 11.66 -8.01 -8.98
N LEU A 129 11.09 -6.86 -8.59
CA LEU A 129 10.57 -5.88 -9.55
C LEU A 129 11.66 -5.39 -10.51
N GLN A 130 12.91 -5.24 -10.03
CA GLN A 130 14.04 -4.90 -10.89
C GLN A 130 14.30 -5.96 -11.96
N ARG A 131 14.34 -7.24 -11.57
CA ARG A 131 14.51 -8.34 -12.53
C ARG A 131 13.36 -8.45 -13.51
N VAL A 132 12.13 -8.33 -13.03
CA VAL A 132 10.93 -8.33 -13.89
C VAL A 132 11.02 -7.21 -14.92
N ALA A 133 11.28 -5.99 -14.48
CA ALA A 133 11.39 -4.82 -15.37
C ALA A 133 12.52 -4.96 -16.39
N VAL A 134 13.66 -5.54 -16.01
CA VAL A 134 14.77 -5.79 -16.94
C VAL A 134 14.39 -6.88 -17.95
N GLY A 135 13.76 -7.96 -17.51
CA GLY A 135 13.38 -9.09 -18.37
C GLY A 135 12.22 -8.79 -19.33
N THR A 136 11.33 -7.87 -18.97
CA THR A 136 10.18 -7.50 -19.81
C THR A 136 10.35 -6.18 -20.54
N HIS A 137 11.30 -5.33 -20.10
CA HIS A 137 11.42 -3.93 -20.52
C HIS A 137 10.20 -3.05 -20.19
N GLU A 138 9.34 -3.49 -19.28
CA GLU A 138 8.13 -2.77 -18.85
C GLU A 138 8.26 -2.25 -17.42
N THR A 139 7.30 -1.41 -17.01
CA THR A 139 7.18 -1.02 -15.61
C THR A 139 6.46 -2.11 -14.81
N ALA A 140 7.18 -2.68 -13.85
CA ALA A 140 6.68 -3.64 -12.88
C ALA A 140 6.27 -2.93 -11.59
N TYR A 141 5.22 -3.45 -10.97
CA TYR A 141 4.61 -2.92 -9.77
C TYR A 141 4.34 -4.04 -8.78
N LEU A 142 4.40 -3.68 -7.50
CA LEU A 142 3.74 -4.39 -6.43
C LEU A 142 2.56 -3.53 -5.97
N SER A 143 1.40 -4.15 -5.85
CA SER A 143 0.21 -3.47 -5.41
C SER A 143 -0.60 -4.28 -4.40
N VAL A 144 -1.40 -3.58 -3.60
CA VAL A 144 -2.27 -4.15 -2.57
C VAL A 144 -3.68 -3.61 -2.76
N LEU A 145 -4.68 -4.39 -2.32
CA LEU A 145 -6.06 -3.95 -2.31
C LEU A 145 -6.33 -3.17 -1.02
N ASP A 146 -6.87 -1.96 -1.15
CA ASP A 146 -7.30 -1.14 -0.02
C ASP A 146 -8.70 -0.59 -0.32
N GLY A 147 -9.69 -1.23 0.31
CA GLY A 147 -11.10 -1.03 0.01
C GLY A 147 -11.42 -1.32 -1.45
N ASP A 148 -11.58 -0.26 -2.22
CA ASP A 148 -12.10 -0.29 -3.59
C ASP A 148 -11.00 -0.12 -4.64
N ASP A 149 -9.81 0.25 -4.17
CA ASP A 149 -8.70 0.63 -5.00
C ASP A 149 -7.54 -0.36 -4.85
N VAL A 150 -6.76 -0.40 -5.91
CA VAL A 150 -5.40 -0.91 -5.88
C VAL A 150 -4.47 0.24 -5.53
N VAL A 151 -3.60 0.01 -4.55
CA VAL A 151 -2.55 0.95 -4.14
C VAL A 151 -1.19 0.42 -4.55
N TYR A 152 -0.44 1.22 -5.31
CA TYR A 152 0.91 0.85 -5.73
C TYR A 152 1.94 1.14 -4.64
N ILE A 153 2.56 0.10 -4.08
CA ILE A 153 3.43 0.21 -2.90
C ILE A 153 4.91 -0.05 -3.21
N ALA A 154 5.23 -0.65 -4.36
CA ALA A 154 6.58 -0.66 -4.92
C ALA A 154 6.53 -0.65 -6.46
N ARG A 155 7.58 -0.15 -7.11
CA ARG A 155 7.70 -0.15 -8.56
C ARG A 155 9.15 -0.21 -9.02
N ASN A 156 9.36 -0.75 -10.21
CA ASN A 156 10.62 -0.62 -10.95
C ASN A 156 10.32 -0.63 -12.45
N GLY A 157 11.00 0.19 -13.23
CA GLY A 157 10.76 0.25 -14.67
C GLY A 157 11.54 1.37 -15.35
N PRO A 158 11.61 1.35 -16.69
CA PRO A 158 12.22 2.43 -17.45
C PRO A 158 11.50 3.76 -17.16
N GLN A 159 12.27 4.84 -16.96
CA GLN A 159 11.75 6.22 -16.84
C GLN A 159 11.25 6.78 -18.19
N ARG A 160 10.94 5.92 -19.18
CA ARG A 160 10.57 6.34 -20.54
C ARG A 160 9.25 7.09 -20.49
N GLN A 161 9.36 8.41 -20.37
CA GLN A 161 8.30 9.43 -20.34
C GLN A 161 7.19 9.13 -19.32
N MET A 162 7.07 9.97 -18.29
CA MET A 162 6.10 9.93 -17.19
C MET A 162 4.60 10.00 -17.60
N SER A 163 4.21 9.51 -18.78
CA SER A 163 2.83 9.62 -19.27
C SER A 163 1.96 8.39 -18.99
N THR A 164 2.54 7.21 -18.67
CA THR A 164 1.75 5.95 -18.64
C THR A 164 1.94 5.07 -17.40
N GLY A 165 2.66 5.55 -16.38
CA GLY A 165 2.97 4.75 -15.18
C GLY A 165 2.50 5.39 -13.87
N TYR A 166 2.07 4.57 -12.92
CA TYR A 166 1.56 5.02 -11.62
C TYR A 166 2.70 5.32 -10.63
N VAL A 167 2.57 6.41 -9.87
CA VAL A 167 3.49 6.73 -8.78
C VAL A 167 3.22 5.87 -7.54
N LEU A 168 4.18 5.77 -6.62
CA LEU A 168 3.95 5.08 -5.35
C LEU A 168 2.87 5.82 -4.55
N GLY A 169 1.97 5.07 -3.93
CA GLY A 169 0.78 5.59 -3.24
C GLY A 169 -0.37 5.96 -4.17
N ALA A 170 -0.21 5.88 -5.49
CA ALA A 170 -1.32 6.07 -6.42
C ALA A 170 -2.41 5.01 -6.17
N ARG A 171 -3.66 5.48 -6.17
CA ARG A 171 -4.86 4.66 -6.01
C ARG A 171 -5.58 4.57 -7.34
N VAL A 172 -5.94 3.36 -7.74
CA VAL A 172 -6.62 3.10 -9.01
C VAL A 172 -7.77 2.11 -8.78
N PRO A 173 -8.96 2.32 -9.37
CA PRO A 173 -10.10 1.46 -9.10
C PRO A 173 -9.82 -0.01 -9.41
N ALA A 174 -10.12 -0.89 -8.45
CA ALA A 174 -9.71 -2.29 -8.54
C ALA A 174 -10.42 -3.03 -9.68
N GLN A 175 -11.67 -2.68 -10.01
CA GLN A 175 -12.44 -3.38 -11.03
C GLN A 175 -11.89 -3.26 -12.45
N VAL A 176 -11.01 -2.30 -12.73
CA VAL A 176 -10.48 -2.04 -14.08
C VAL A 176 -9.00 -2.37 -14.25
N THR A 177 -8.29 -2.67 -13.16
CA THR A 177 -6.87 -3.01 -13.24
C THR A 177 -6.67 -4.51 -13.19
N ALA A 178 -5.62 -5.03 -13.85
CA ALA A 178 -5.31 -6.46 -13.77
C ALA A 178 -5.05 -6.90 -12.32
N ALA A 179 -4.28 -6.11 -11.56
CA ALA A 179 -4.01 -6.37 -10.15
C ALA A 179 -5.29 -6.36 -9.30
N GLY A 180 -6.17 -5.40 -9.55
CA GLY A 180 -7.42 -5.27 -8.80
C GLY A 180 -8.40 -6.39 -9.13
N LEU A 181 -8.63 -6.67 -10.42
CA LEU A 181 -9.43 -7.81 -10.87
C LEU A 181 -8.96 -9.12 -10.22
N LEU A 182 -7.65 -9.33 -10.18
CA LEU A 182 -7.05 -10.48 -9.51
C LEU A 182 -7.34 -10.52 -8.02
N MET A 183 -7.05 -9.45 -7.29
CA MET A 183 -7.26 -9.43 -5.83
C MET A 183 -8.75 -9.54 -5.49
N LEU A 184 -9.63 -8.89 -6.25
CA LEU A 184 -11.08 -9.00 -6.10
C LEU A 184 -11.58 -10.43 -6.36
N ALA A 185 -11.07 -11.09 -7.41
CA ALA A 185 -11.43 -12.47 -7.74
C ALA A 185 -10.97 -13.47 -6.66
N LEU A 186 -9.93 -13.13 -5.91
CA LEU A 186 -9.33 -13.94 -4.85
C LEU A 186 -9.85 -13.59 -3.45
N LEU A 187 -10.72 -12.60 -3.32
CA LEU A 187 -11.33 -12.25 -2.04
C LEU A 187 -12.07 -13.46 -1.42
N PRO A 188 -12.06 -13.60 -0.09
CA PRO A 188 -12.98 -14.48 0.62
C PRO A 188 -14.44 -14.14 0.29
N GLU A 189 -15.33 -15.14 0.31
CA GLU A 189 -16.73 -15.00 -0.10
C GLU A 189 -17.44 -13.84 0.60
N ALA A 190 -17.25 -13.69 1.91
CA ALA A 190 -17.86 -12.62 2.70
C ALA A 190 -17.39 -11.22 2.25
N ALA A 191 -16.09 -11.06 1.98
CA ALA A 191 -15.52 -9.80 1.51
C ALA A 191 -15.97 -9.49 0.08
N SER A 192 -16.05 -10.51 -0.78
CA SER A 192 -16.57 -10.38 -2.15
C SER A 192 -18.04 -9.95 -2.15
N ALA A 193 -18.88 -10.57 -1.31
CA ALA A 193 -20.28 -10.20 -1.16
C ALA A 193 -20.46 -8.76 -0.66
N ALA A 194 -19.68 -8.35 0.34
CA ALA A 194 -19.67 -6.97 0.84
C ALA A 194 -19.23 -5.96 -0.24
N TRP A 195 -18.21 -6.33 -1.03
CA TRP A 195 -17.76 -5.54 -2.17
C TRP A 195 -18.92 -5.35 -3.15
N TRP A 196 -19.55 -6.43 -3.63
CA TRP A 196 -20.67 -6.36 -4.58
C TRP A 196 -21.87 -5.57 -4.08
N ALA A 197 -22.21 -5.67 -2.79
CA ALA A 197 -23.38 -5.00 -2.22
C ALA A 197 -23.23 -3.47 -2.16
N ALA A 198 -21.99 -2.98 -2.02
CA ALA A 198 -21.73 -1.58 -1.70
C ALA A 198 -21.69 -0.64 -2.93
N ARG A 199 -21.70 -1.14 -4.17
CA ARG A 199 -21.18 -0.35 -5.30
C ARG A 199 -21.88 -0.52 -6.64
N LYS A 200 -21.70 0.51 -7.46
CA LYS A 200 -22.04 0.55 -8.88
C LYS A 200 -20.76 0.56 -9.70
N LEU A 201 -20.75 -0.18 -10.80
CA LEU A 201 -19.60 -0.21 -11.70
C LEU A 201 -19.51 1.13 -12.45
N GLN A 202 -18.34 1.74 -12.39
CA GLN A 202 -18.01 2.95 -13.14
C GLN A 202 -17.44 2.57 -14.51
N VAL A 203 -17.75 3.38 -15.51
CA VAL A 203 -17.28 3.23 -16.88
C VAL A 203 -16.23 4.29 -17.16
N PHE A 204 -15.06 3.88 -17.65
CA PHE A 204 -13.93 4.78 -17.95
C PHE A 204 -13.65 4.84 -19.45
N THR A 205 -13.83 3.73 -20.15
CA THR A 205 -13.66 3.61 -21.59
C THR A 205 -14.79 2.78 -22.21
N SER A 206 -14.84 2.71 -23.53
CA SER A 206 -15.73 1.80 -24.26
C SER A 206 -15.43 0.30 -24.03
N PHE A 207 -14.31 -0.03 -23.39
CA PHE A 207 -13.88 -1.40 -23.10
C PHE A 207 -14.07 -1.78 -21.62
N THR A 208 -14.45 -0.83 -20.75
CA THR A 208 -14.68 -1.11 -19.35
C THR A 208 -15.79 -2.14 -19.18
N LEU A 209 -15.56 -3.17 -18.36
CA LEU A 209 -16.58 -4.14 -17.98
C LEU A 209 -17.62 -3.48 -17.07
N ALA A 210 -18.63 -2.89 -17.70
CA ALA A 210 -19.70 -2.16 -17.02
C ALA A 210 -20.84 -3.05 -16.51
N ASP A 211 -20.99 -4.25 -17.07
CA ASP A 211 -22.03 -5.20 -16.67
C ASP A 211 -21.57 -6.07 -15.48
N PRO A 212 -22.31 -6.10 -14.37
CA PRO A 212 -22.00 -6.93 -13.21
C PRO A 212 -21.91 -8.45 -13.50
N ALA A 213 -22.67 -8.97 -14.46
CA ALA A 213 -22.60 -10.36 -14.87
C ALA A 213 -21.30 -10.64 -15.66
N ASP A 214 -20.88 -9.70 -16.52
CA ASP A 214 -19.65 -9.83 -17.30
C ASP A 214 -18.42 -9.77 -16.39
N LEU A 215 -18.39 -8.82 -15.46
CA LEU A 215 -17.32 -8.71 -14.47
C LEU A 215 -17.26 -9.96 -13.57
N ARG A 216 -18.41 -10.53 -13.17
CA ARG A 216 -18.42 -11.81 -12.41
C ARG A 216 -17.82 -12.97 -13.20
N ARG A 217 -18.15 -13.09 -14.49
CA ARG A 217 -17.57 -14.14 -15.35
C ARG A 217 -16.07 -13.94 -15.49
N GLU A 218 -15.62 -12.71 -15.66
CA GLU A 218 -14.20 -12.40 -15.74
C GLU A 218 -13.47 -12.71 -14.42
N MET A 219 -14.02 -12.30 -13.27
CA MET A 219 -13.47 -12.65 -11.96
C MET A 219 -13.42 -14.17 -11.74
N ALA A 220 -14.43 -14.92 -12.16
CA ALA A 220 -14.43 -16.38 -12.07
C ALA A 220 -13.32 -16.99 -12.95
N ARG A 221 -13.11 -16.47 -14.16
CA ARG A 221 -12.01 -16.86 -15.05
C ARG A 221 -10.65 -16.60 -14.41
N VAL A 222 -10.46 -15.39 -13.88
CA VAL A 222 -9.24 -14.96 -13.18
C VAL A 222 -8.95 -15.85 -11.98
N LYS A 223 -9.96 -16.17 -11.17
CA LYS A 223 -9.85 -17.09 -10.02
C LYS A 223 -9.41 -18.49 -10.46
N ALA A 224 -9.95 -19.00 -11.56
CA ALA A 224 -9.62 -20.34 -12.06
C ALA A 224 -8.20 -20.44 -12.65
N GLN A 225 -7.72 -19.38 -13.31
CA GLN A 225 -6.40 -19.39 -13.95
C GLN A 225 -5.27 -18.86 -13.05
N ASP A 226 -5.60 -18.19 -11.94
CA ASP A 226 -4.67 -17.60 -10.96
C ASP A 226 -3.74 -16.50 -11.54
N TRP A 227 -4.26 -15.75 -12.51
CA TRP A 227 -3.66 -14.53 -13.07
C TRP A 227 -4.75 -13.70 -13.74
N ALA A 228 -4.47 -12.42 -13.94
CA ALA A 228 -5.41 -11.50 -14.59
C ALA A 228 -4.76 -10.74 -15.74
N LEU A 229 -5.61 -10.39 -16.70
CA LEU A 229 -5.34 -9.48 -17.80
C LEU A 229 -6.39 -8.37 -17.73
N SER A 230 -5.96 -7.13 -17.89
CA SER A 230 -6.87 -6.01 -18.17
C SER A 230 -6.37 -5.28 -19.40
N GLU A 231 -7.26 -4.99 -20.33
CA GLU A 231 -6.96 -4.24 -21.54
C GLU A 231 -7.95 -3.11 -21.69
N GLN A 232 -7.42 -1.90 -21.83
CA GLN A 232 -8.15 -0.68 -22.15
C GLN A 232 -9.28 -0.33 -21.18
N GLN A 233 -9.39 -0.97 -20.02
CA GLN A 233 -10.53 -0.78 -19.11
C GLN A 233 -10.51 0.57 -18.39
N LEU A 234 -9.31 1.15 -18.19
CA LEU A 234 -9.12 2.45 -17.56
C LEU A 234 -8.57 3.48 -18.56
N ASP A 235 -7.45 3.13 -19.21
CA ASP A 235 -6.78 3.97 -20.20
C ASP A 235 -6.75 3.27 -21.55
N LEU A 236 -7.09 3.98 -22.64
CA LEU A 236 -7.00 3.43 -24.00
C LEU A 236 -5.56 3.03 -24.35
N ASN A 237 -5.40 2.01 -25.19
CA ASN A 237 -4.08 1.49 -25.61
C ASN A 237 -3.17 1.05 -24.43
N SER A 238 -3.75 0.72 -23.27
CA SER A 238 -3.04 0.22 -22.10
C SER A 238 -3.45 -1.22 -21.78
N ARG A 239 -2.49 -2.03 -21.33
CA ARG A 239 -2.67 -3.41 -20.88
C ARG A 239 -1.96 -3.62 -19.55
N GLY A 240 -2.57 -4.41 -18.68
CA GLY A 240 -1.93 -4.92 -17.47
C GLY A 240 -2.01 -6.44 -17.39
N ILE A 241 -0.97 -7.06 -16.83
CA ILE A 241 -0.95 -8.49 -16.47
C ILE A 241 -0.54 -8.60 -15.02
N ALA A 242 -1.25 -9.40 -14.24
CA ALA A 242 -1.02 -9.56 -12.80
C ALA A 242 -1.02 -11.02 -12.35
N VAL A 243 -0.21 -11.31 -11.34
CA VAL A 243 -0.15 -12.60 -10.62
C VAL A 243 -0.21 -12.37 -9.11
N PRO A 244 -0.79 -13.31 -8.34
CA PRO A 244 -0.99 -13.09 -6.93
C PRO A 244 0.31 -13.29 -6.19
N LEU A 245 0.54 -12.46 -5.19
CA LEU A 245 1.65 -12.61 -4.28
C LEU A 245 1.16 -13.32 -3.03
N ARG A 246 1.53 -14.60 -2.90
CA ARG A 246 1.09 -15.46 -1.80
C ARG A 246 2.24 -15.79 -0.86
N ASP A 247 1.93 -15.96 0.42
CA ASP A 247 2.88 -16.50 1.39
C ASP A 247 2.94 -18.04 1.36
N ARG A 248 3.63 -18.63 2.35
CA ARG A 248 3.70 -20.09 2.50
C ARG A 248 2.37 -20.75 2.84
N ARG A 249 1.45 -20.04 3.49
CA ARG A 249 0.10 -20.52 3.86
C ARG A 249 -0.87 -20.43 2.68
N GLY A 250 -0.53 -19.63 1.68
CA GLY A 250 -1.34 -19.40 0.48
C GLY A 250 -2.16 -18.11 0.54
N ASP A 251 -2.00 -17.34 1.62
CA ASP A 251 -2.70 -16.08 1.85
C ASP A 251 -2.17 -15.02 0.86
N VAL A 252 -3.09 -14.24 0.27
CA VAL A 252 -2.77 -13.24 -0.75
C VAL A 252 -2.42 -11.92 -0.06
N HIS A 253 -1.17 -11.49 -0.21
CA HIS A 253 -0.65 -10.23 0.36
C HIS A 253 -0.62 -9.07 -0.64
N GLY A 254 -0.99 -9.34 -1.91
CA GLY A 254 -1.02 -8.35 -2.97
C GLY A 254 -0.90 -9.00 -4.35
N ALA A 255 -0.55 -8.18 -5.34
CA ALA A 255 -0.30 -8.63 -6.71
C ALA A 255 1.00 -8.04 -7.26
N LEU A 256 1.79 -8.88 -7.93
CA LEU A 256 2.84 -8.41 -8.84
C LEU A 256 2.20 -8.19 -10.20
N ASN A 257 2.39 -7.01 -10.77
CA ASN A 257 1.81 -6.69 -12.06
C ASN A 257 2.75 -5.86 -12.94
N ILE A 258 2.51 -5.94 -14.24
CA ILE A 258 3.06 -5.03 -15.23
C ILE A 258 1.92 -4.21 -15.80
N THR A 259 2.18 -2.94 -16.08
CA THR A 259 1.34 -2.07 -16.91
C THR A 259 2.18 -1.59 -18.08
N MET A 260 1.64 -1.73 -19.29
CA MET A 260 2.36 -1.50 -20.55
C MET A 260 1.41 -0.98 -21.64
N PRO A 261 1.91 -0.20 -22.61
CA PRO A 261 1.14 0.11 -23.80
C PRO A 261 0.88 -1.16 -24.63
N MET A 262 -0.28 -1.25 -25.27
CA MET A 262 -0.57 -2.39 -26.17
C MET A 262 0.27 -2.33 -27.45
N GLY A 263 0.42 -1.12 -28.01
CA GLY A 263 1.19 -0.93 -29.24
C GLY A 263 0.67 -1.82 -30.37
N GLN A 264 1.56 -2.58 -31.00
CA GLN A 264 1.20 -3.58 -32.03
C GLN A 264 1.27 -5.03 -31.50
N GLU A 265 1.45 -5.22 -30.19
CA GLU A 265 1.61 -6.55 -29.60
C GLU A 265 0.24 -7.19 -29.30
N SER A 266 0.02 -8.40 -29.83
CA SER A 266 -1.19 -9.16 -29.54
C SER A 266 -1.26 -9.53 -28.05
N THR A 267 -2.47 -9.81 -27.57
CA THR A 267 -2.71 -10.25 -26.19
C THR A 267 -1.91 -11.50 -25.84
N GLU A 268 -1.92 -12.48 -26.73
CA GLU A 268 -1.25 -13.76 -26.56
C GLU A 268 0.27 -13.58 -26.48
N ALA A 269 0.84 -12.76 -27.38
CA ALA A 269 2.27 -12.46 -27.38
C ALA A 269 2.71 -11.79 -26.07
N ALA A 270 1.95 -10.80 -25.60
CA ALA A 270 2.23 -10.14 -24.33
C ALA A 270 2.15 -11.10 -23.14
N VAL A 271 1.15 -11.99 -23.10
CA VAL A 271 0.99 -13.00 -22.05
C VAL A 271 2.17 -13.97 -22.06
N VAL A 272 2.56 -14.49 -23.22
CA VAL A 272 3.72 -15.40 -23.36
C VAL A 272 5.00 -14.75 -22.89
N ARG A 273 5.21 -13.46 -23.19
CA ARG A 273 6.41 -12.71 -22.80
C ARG A 273 6.46 -12.39 -21.30
N VAL A 274 5.34 -11.96 -20.72
CA VAL A 274 5.32 -11.33 -19.40
C VAL A 274 4.91 -12.28 -18.27
N LEU A 275 3.92 -13.13 -18.49
CA LEU A 275 3.33 -13.97 -17.44
C LEU A 275 4.35 -14.92 -16.79
N PRO A 276 5.24 -15.61 -17.53
CA PRO A 276 6.24 -16.49 -16.92
C PRO A 276 7.18 -15.73 -15.98
N VAL A 277 7.64 -14.54 -16.38
CA VAL A 277 8.56 -13.71 -15.60
C VAL A 277 7.90 -13.25 -14.30
N LEU A 278 6.63 -12.84 -14.34
CA LEU A 278 5.86 -12.48 -13.16
C LEU A 278 5.66 -13.67 -12.20
N ARG A 279 5.29 -14.84 -12.73
CA ARG A 279 5.09 -16.06 -11.94
C ARG A 279 6.37 -16.51 -11.24
N GLU A 280 7.49 -16.48 -11.95
CA GLU A 280 8.79 -16.81 -11.38
C GLU A 280 9.15 -15.86 -10.24
N ALA A 281 8.95 -14.54 -10.44
CA ALA A 281 9.19 -13.55 -9.39
C ALA A 281 8.29 -13.78 -8.16
N ALA A 282 6.99 -14.01 -8.36
CA ALA A 282 6.06 -14.29 -7.27
C ALA A 282 6.43 -15.56 -6.50
N GLN A 283 6.79 -16.63 -7.22
CA GLN A 283 7.19 -17.90 -6.61
C GLN A 283 8.48 -17.77 -5.80
N ALA A 284 9.46 -17.01 -6.30
CA ALA A 284 10.72 -16.77 -5.60
C ALA A 284 10.52 -15.89 -4.33
N MET A 285 9.52 -15.02 -4.33
CA MET A 285 9.16 -14.20 -3.16
C MET A 285 8.39 -14.98 -2.10
N ARG A 286 7.72 -16.09 -2.43
CA ARG A 286 6.86 -16.86 -1.53
C ARG A 286 7.52 -17.29 -0.21
N ASN A 287 8.85 -17.46 -0.21
CA ASN A 287 9.62 -17.86 0.96
C ASN A 287 10.08 -16.69 1.85
N LEU A 288 9.93 -15.46 1.37
CA LEU A 288 10.39 -14.23 1.99
C LEU A 288 9.25 -13.42 2.63
N ILE A 289 8.01 -13.80 2.33
CA ILE A 289 6.75 -13.22 2.81
C ILE A 289 6.14 -14.19 3.81
#